data_AF-A0A3P7E3W7-F1
#
_entry.id   AF-A0A3P7E3W7-F1
#
_cell.length_a   1.000
_cell.length_b   1.000
_cell.length_c   1.000
_cell.angle_alpha   90.00
_cell.angle_beta   90.00
_cell.angle_gamma   90.00
#
_symmetry.space_group_name_H-M   'P 1'
#
loop_
_entity.id
_entity.type
_entity.pdbx_description
1 polymer ?
#
loop_
_entity_poly.entity_id
_entity_poly.type
_entity_poly.pdbx_seq_one_letter_code
_entity_poly.pdbx_strand_id
1 'polypeptide(L)'
;YLKTDHTVYHDTNCSSVVVNCLLIYIQLYKTKNLMTLTVDGRSSLNIMKKGRKTDTNTKDPLYLGGVPKGTRTRGLETTDGFLGCVRVLNMGKKPRKRKNIDLSQVSLFGDITENSCPVN
;
A
#
# COMPACT_ATOMS: atom_id res chain seq x y z
N TYR A 1 1.95 -6.88 7.75
CA TYR A 1 2.03 -5.66 8.58
C TYR A 1 3.47 -5.36 8.89
N LEU A 2 3.86 -4.11 8.70
CA LEU A 2 5.23 -3.64 8.71
C LEU A 2 5.33 -2.53 9.74
N LYS A 3 6.38 -2.61 10.54
CA LYS A 3 6.81 -1.53 11.41
C LYS A 3 7.73 -0.67 10.56
N THR A 4 7.32 0.55 10.25
CA THR A 4 8.14 1.56 9.59
C THR A 4 8.48 2.62 10.63
N ASP A 5 9.75 2.74 10.95
CA ASP A 5 10.28 3.78 11.85
C ASP A 5 10.72 4.98 10.99
N HIS A 6 9.79 5.53 10.19
CA HIS A 6 10.00 6.72 9.39
C HIS A 6 8.70 7.50 9.30
N THR A 7 8.74 8.71 9.86
CA THR A 7 7.71 9.74 9.78
C THR A 7 7.32 9.99 8.32
N VAL A 8 6.10 9.61 7.94
CA VAL A 8 5.51 10.04 6.67
C VAL A 8 5.00 11.45 6.89
N TYR A 9 5.65 12.43 6.25
CA TYR A 9 5.22 13.82 6.28
C TYR A 9 3.91 13.96 5.49
N HIS A 10 2.85 14.40 6.18
CA HIS A 10 1.59 14.80 5.59
C HIS A 10 1.72 16.27 5.17
N ASP A 11 2.10 16.52 3.92
CA ASP A 11 2.11 17.87 3.36
C ASP A 11 0.77 18.13 2.65
N THR A 12 -0.02 19.04 3.22
CA THR A 12 -1.38 19.38 2.78
C THR A 12 -1.44 20.17 1.46
N ASN A 13 -0.33 20.27 0.71
CA ASN A 13 -0.28 21.02 -0.55
C ASN A 13 -0.27 20.16 -1.83
N CYS A 14 -0.35 18.83 -1.72
CA CYS A 14 -0.69 17.92 -2.82
C CYS A 14 -1.38 16.70 -2.22
N SER A 15 -2.56 16.34 -2.70
CA SER A 15 -3.39 15.28 -2.10
C SER A 15 -2.78 13.87 -2.07
N SER A 16 -1.56 13.60 -2.53
CA SER A 16 -0.95 12.27 -2.47
C SER A 16 0.56 12.33 -2.19
N VAL A 17 1.00 11.58 -1.17
CA VAL A 17 2.38 11.24 -0.75
C VAL A 17 3.55 11.70 -1.68
N VAL A 18 4.11 12.87 -1.35
CA VAL A 18 5.50 13.42 -1.52
C VAL A 18 6.03 13.83 -2.93
N VAL A 19 6.26 15.16 -3.05
CA VAL A 19 7.01 16.01 -4.02
C VAL A 19 6.63 15.96 -5.52
N ASN A 20 5.95 17.03 -5.97
CA ASN A 20 5.78 17.49 -7.36
C ASN A 20 4.77 16.77 -8.30
N CYS A 21 3.63 16.27 -7.81
CA CYS A 21 2.55 15.71 -8.67
C CYS A 21 2.96 14.60 -9.66
N LEU A 22 4.14 13.99 -9.48
CA LEU A 22 4.65 12.97 -10.40
C LEU A 22 4.13 11.58 -10.00
N LEU A 23 3.84 10.73 -10.99
CA LEU A 23 3.54 9.33 -10.76
C LEU A 23 4.77 8.61 -10.19
N ILE A 24 4.61 8.01 -9.01
CA ILE A 24 5.64 7.19 -8.36
C ILE A 24 5.26 5.72 -8.46
N TYR A 25 6.22 4.87 -8.81
CA TYR A 25 6.04 3.43 -8.88
C TYR A 25 6.61 2.75 -7.62
N ILE A 26 5.73 2.10 -6.86
CA ILE A 26 6.11 1.40 -5.62
C ILE A 26 6.01 -0.11 -5.82
N GLN A 27 7.07 -0.82 -5.45
CA GLN A 27 7.06 -2.28 -5.33
C GLN A 27 7.40 -2.70 -3.92
N LEU A 28 6.62 -3.63 -3.38
CA LEU A 28 6.84 -4.16 -2.05
C LEU A 28 6.79 -5.69 -2.07
N TYR A 29 7.80 -6.32 -1.48
CA TYR A 29 7.95 -7.76 -1.40
C TYR A 29 8.25 -8.17 0.03
N LYS A 30 7.56 -9.19 0.54
CA LYS A 30 7.88 -9.83 1.80
C LYS A 30 8.28 -11.28 1.56
N THR A 31 9.50 -11.63 1.92
CA THR A 31 10.03 -12.99 1.89
C THR A 31 10.44 -13.39 3.31
N LYS A 32 9.59 -14.21 3.97
CA LYS A 32 9.74 -14.55 5.39
C LYS A 32 9.85 -13.29 6.25
N ASN A 33 11.02 -13.05 6.84
CA ASN A 33 11.31 -11.89 7.69
C ASN A 33 11.88 -10.69 6.93
N LEU A 34 12.29 -10.87 5.68
CA LEU A 34 12.81 -9.80 4.84
C LEU A 34 11.65 -9.09 4.16
N MET A 35 11.61 -7.78 4.26
CA MET A 35 10.85 -6.93 3.36
C MET A 35 11.79 -6.13 2.47
N THR A 36 11.45 -6.02 1.19
CA THR A 36 12.07 -5.10 0.23
C THR A 36 11.01 -4.11 -0.25
N LEU A 37 11.28 -2.82 -0.10
CA LEU A 37 10.52 -1.72 -0.67
C LEU A 37 11.37 -1.08 -1.77
N THR A 38 10.84 -0.95 -2.97
CA THR A 38 11.50 -0.29 -4.09
C THR A 38 10.64 0.86 -4.60
N VAL A 39 11.28 2.02 -4.81
CA VAL A 39 10.64 3.22 -5.36
C VAL A 39 11.27 3.55 -6.71
N ASP A 40 10.43 3.67 -7.73
CA ASP A 40 10.78 3.94 -9.14
C ASP A 40 11.83 3.00 -9.73
N GLY A 41 11.96 1.80 -9.16
CA GLY A 41 13.00 0.84 -9.54
C GLY A 41 14.43 1.27 -9.19
N ARG A 42 14.62 2.40 -8.51
CA ARG A 42 15.95 2.99 -8.23
C ARG A 42 16.43 2.69 -6.82
N SER A 43 15.62 3.02 -5.83
CA SER A 43 15.99 2.92 -4.42
C SER A 43 15.32 1.70 -3.81
N SER A 44 16.10 0.76 -3.25
CA SER A 44 15.57 -0.39 -2.51
C SER A 44 15.91 -0.32 -1.03
N LEU A 45 14.89 -0.18 -0.17
CA LEU A 45 15.01 -0.32 1.28
C LEU A 45 14.73 -1.78 1.67
N ASN A 46 15.66 -2.40 2.38
CA ASN A 46 15.53 -3.76 2.89
C ASN A 46 15.39 -3.74 4.42
N ILE A 47 14.30 -4.30 4.93
CA ILE A 47 14.00 -4.36 6.36
C ILE A 47 13.92 -5.82 6.79
N MET A 48 14.77 -6.22 7.74
CA MET A 48 14.75 -7.55 8.32
C MET A 48 14.08 -7.54 9.69
N LYS A 49 12.93 -8.21 9.81
CA LYS A 49 12.27 -8.42 11.09
C LYS A 49 13.09 -9.38 11.96
N LYS A 50 13.40 -8.97 13.19
CA LYS A 50 14.00 -9.85 14.19
C LYS A 50 12.97 -10.84 14.75
N GLY A 51 13.39 -12.09 14.96
CA GLY A 51 12.59 -13.14 15.60
C GLY A 51 12.29 -14.35 14.71
N ARG A 52 11.85 -15.44 15.35
CA ARG A 52 11.66 -16.75 14.68
C ARG A 52 10.39 -16.84 13.83
N LYS A 53 9.36 -16.04 14.12
CA LYS A 53 8.09 -16.07 13.37
C LYS A 53 8.24 -15.38 12.01
N THR A 54 8.32 -16.16 10.94
CA THR A 54 8.41 -15.70 9.54
C THR A 54 7.08 -15.32 8.93
N ASP A 55 6.03 -16.01 9.37
CA ASP A 55 4.74 -15.96 8.69
C ASP A 55 3.88 -14.81 9.21
N THR A 56 2.99 -14.36 8.33
CA THR A 56 2.00 -13.34 8.65
C THR A 56 0.66 -13.90 8.20
N ASN A 57 0.10 -14.77 9.05
CA ASN A 57 -1.16 -15.43 8.79
C ASN A 57 -2.29 -14.45 9.08
N THR A 58 -2.79 -13.82 8.02
CA THR A 58 -3.98 -12.97 8.05
C THR A 58 -5.10 -13.66 7.28
N LYS A 59 -6.30 -13.63 7.86
CA LYS A 59 -7.55 -13.96 7.17
C LYS A 59 -8.38 -12.69 6.90
N ASP A 60 -7.88 -11.54 7.35
CA ASP A 60 -8.50 -10.25 7.18
C ASP A 60 -8.49 -9.82 5.71
N PRO A 61 -9.51 -9.08 5.25
CA PRO A 61 -9.52 -8.49 3.93
C PRO A 61 -8.37 -7.49 3.75
N LEU A 62 -7.98 -7.28 2.50
CA LEU A 62 -7.02 -6.24 2.15
C LEU A 62 -7.77 -4.97 1.78
N TYR A 63 -7.38 -3.86 2.40
CA TYR A 63 -7.90 -2.54 2.07
C TYR A 63 -6.85 -1.71 1.33
N LEU A 64 -7.31 -0.84 0.43
CA LEU A 64 -6.49 0.10 -0.33
C LEU A 64 -7.05 1.51 -0.15
N GLY A 65 -6.16 2.47 0.08
CA GLY A 65 -6.54 3.88 0.25
C GLY A 65 -7.15 4.23 1.62
N GLY A 66 -7.44 3.28 2.49
CA GLY A 66 -7.96 3.55 3.83
C GLY A 66 -8.50 2.28 4.49
N VAL A 67 -8.97 2.37 5.73
CA VAL A 67 -9.64 1.26 6.42
C VAL A 67 -11.01 1.70 6.96
N PRO A 68 -12.04 0.84 6.90
CA PRO A 68 -13.35 1.18 7.46
C PRO A 68 -13.28 1.49 8.96
N LYS A 69 -14.12 2.42 9.43
CA LYS A 69 -14.24 2.75 10.85
C LYS A 69 -14.52 1.50 11.69
N GLY A 70 -13.84 1.38 12.82
CA GLY A 70 -13.95 0.23 13.72
C GLY A 70 -13.10 -0.99 13.33
N THR A 71 -12.42 -0.96 12.19
CA THR A 71 -11.49 -2.03 11.80
C THR A 71 -10.28 -2.04 12.73
N ARG A 72 -10.01 -3.18 13.38
CA ARG A 72 -8.78 -3.35 14.17
C ARG A 72 -7.59 -3.56 13.24
N THR A 73 -6.78 -2.52 13.08
CA THR A 73 -5.55 -2.58 12.29
C THR A 73 -4.38 -3.04 13.16
N ARG A 74 -3.44 -3.78 12.57
CA ARG A 74 -2.16 -4.12 13.19
C ARG A 74 -1.06 -3.61 12.28
N GLY A 75 -0.13 -2.82 12.79
CA GLY A 75 1.00 -2.30 11.98
C GLY A 75 0.59 -1.37 10.85
N LEU A 76 -0.40 -0.51 11.11
CA LEU A 76 -0.62 0.76 10.44
C LEU A 76 -0.40 1.86 11.50
N GLU A 77 0.27 2.95 11.13
CA GLU A 77 0.47 4.10 12.01
C GLU A 77 -0.66 5.12 11.90
N THR A 78 -1.30 5.20 10.73
CA THR A 78 -2.50 5.99 10.48
C THR A 78 -3.57 5.14 9.81
N THR A 79 -4.83 5.51 10.05
CA THR A 79 -6.02 4.97 9.38
C THR A 79 -6.71 6.00 8.48
N ASP A 80 -6.10 7.18 8.30
CA ASP A 80 -6.65 8.23 7.46
C ASP A 80 -6.75 7.76 6.01
N GLY A 81 -7.78 8.27 5.32
CA GLY A 81 -7.98 8.00 3.91
C GLY A 81 -6.89 8.67 3.07
N PHE A 82 -6.34 7.93 2.11
CA PHE A 82 -5.52 8.46 1.05
C PHE A 82 -6.38 9.21 0.05
N LEU A 83 -5.97 10.41 -0.31
CA LEU A 83 -6.58 11.20 -1.36
C LEU A 83 -5.75 11.07 -2.64
N GLY A 84 -6.40 11.11 -3.80
CA GLY A 84 -5.76 11.04 -5.11
C GLY A 84 -5.73 9.64 -5.73
N CYS A 85 -4.72 9.37 -6.56
CA CYS A 85 -4.80 8.33 -7.58
C CYS A 85 -3.89 7.13 -7.30
N VAL A 86 -4.48 5.93 -7.31
CA VAL A 86 -3.75 4.68 -7.18
C VAL A 86 -4.08 3.77 -8.34
N ARG A 87 -3.05 3.30 -9.04
CA ARG A 87 -3.16 2.22 -10.04
C ARG A 87 -2.45 0.98 -9.53
N VAL A 88 -3.21 -0.07 -9.22
CA VAL A 88 -2.63 -1.34 -8.79
C VAL A 88 -2.29 -2.20 -9.99
N LEU A 89 -1.00 -2.34 -10.28
CA LEU A 89 -0.55 -3.18 -11.40
C LEU A 89 -0.64 -4.66 -11.07
N ASN A 90 -0.01 -5.12 -9.98
CA ASN A 90 0.16 -6.56 -9.77
C ASN A 90 0.22 -6.88 -8.29
N MET A 91 -0.74 -7.68 -7.83
CA MET A 91 -0.82 -8.10 -6.43
C MET A 91 -1.02 -9.60 -6.29
N GLY A 92 -0.35 -10.21 -5.31
CA GLY A 92 -0.49 -11.63 -5.05
C GLY A 92 0.58 -12.18 -4.12
N LYS A 93 0.25 -13.28 -3.43
CA LYS A 93 1.13 -13.96 -2.44
C LYS A 93 2.40 -14.55 -3.04
N LYS A 94 2.38 -14.90 -4.32
CA LYS A 94 3.54 -15.46 -5.05
C LYS A 94 3.72 -14.68 -6.36
N PRO A 95 4.96 -14.42 -6.82
CA PRO A 95 5.21 -13.68 -8.05
C PRO A 95 4.42 -14.21 -9.26
N ARG A 96 4.40 -15.53 -9.45
CA ARG A 96 3.66 -16.19 -10.56
C ARG A 96 2.13 -16.17 -10.43
N LYS A 97 1.58 -15.77 -9.28
CA LYS A 97 0.14 -15.68 -9.02
C LYS A 97 -0.35 -14.24 -8.95
N ARG A 98 0.51 -13.27 -9.29
CA ARG A 98 0.11 -11.87 -9.32
C ARG A 98 -0.84 -11.64 -10.48
N LYS A 99 -1.90 -10.88 -10.21
CA LYS A 99 -2.87 -10.44 -11.20
C LYS A 99 -3.08 -8.94 -11.06
N ASN A 100 -3.51 -8.31 -12.15
CA ASN A 100 -4.16 -7.01 -12.08
C ASN A 100 -5.41 -7.13 -11.23
N ILE A 101 -5.73 -6.07 -10.49
CA ILE A 101 -6.98 -6.00 -9.72
C ILE A 101 -8.06 -5.48 -10.66
N ASP A 102 -9.14 -6.23 -10.79
CA ASP A 102 -10.38 -5.77 -11.43
C ASP A 102 -11.23 -5.09 -10.36
N LEU A 103 -11.37 -3.77 -10.45
CA LEU A 103 -12.13 -2.97 -9.48
C LEU A 103 -13.60 -3.38 -9.40
N SER A 104 -14.17 -3.90 -10.50
CA SER A 104 -15.56 -4.38 -10.53
C SER A 104 -15.80 -5.59 -9.61
N GLN A 105 -14.73 -6.28 -9.21
CA GLN A 105 -14.77 -7.45 -8.33
C GLN A 105 -14.37 -7.12 -6.88
N VAL A 106 -14.18 -5.83 -6.55
CA VAL A 106 -13.74 -5.39 -5.21
C VAL A 106 -14.85 -4.57 -4.55
N SER A 107 -15.06 -4.79 -3.26
CA SER A 107 -15.97 -3.95 -2.47
C SER A 107 -15.37 -2.57 -2.26
N LEU A 108 -16.06 -1.53 -2.72
CA LEU A 108 -15.68 -0.14 -2.53
C LEU A 108 -16.36 0.45 -1.30
N PHE A 109 -15.63 1.31 -0.59
CA PHE A 109 -16.12 1.98 0.62
C PHE A 109 -15.65 3.43 0.62
N GLY A 110 -16.58 4.37 0.77
CA GLY A 110 -16.30 5.81 0.73
C GLY A 110 -16.28 6.36 -0.70
N ASP A 111 -15.68 7.54 -0.85
CA ASP A 111 -15.64 8.27 -2.11
C ASP A 111 -14.50 7.75 -3.00
N ILE A 112 -14.85 6.81 -3.88
CA ILE A 112 -13.92 6.18 -4.82
C ILE A 112 -14.45 6.37 -6.23
N THR A 113 -13.62 6.92 -7.11
CA THR A 113 -13.87 6.93 -8.56
C THR A 113 -13.10 5.80 -9.21
N GLU A 114 -13.81 4.93 -9.91
CA GLU A 114 -13.20 3.81 -10.62
C GLU A 114 -12.67 4.24 -12.00
N ASN A 115 -11.62 3.55 -12.46
CA ASN A 115 -11.10 3.58 -13.84
C ASN A 115 -10.71 4.95 -14.41
N SER A 116 -10.70 5.99 -13.59
CA SER A 116 -10.39 7.35 -14.02
C SER A 116 -9.67 8.10 -12.92
N CYS A 117 -8.80 9.00 -13.35
CA CYS A 117 -8.06 9.90 -12.51
C CYS A 117 -8.22 11.30 -13.11
N PRO A 118 -8.80 12.26 -12.37
CA PRO A 118 -8.94 13.61 -12.88
C PRO A 118 -7.55 14.18 -13.16
N VAL A 119 -7.38 14.69 -14.39
CA VAL A 119 -6.22 15.45 -14.82
C VAL A 119 -6.68 16.91 -14.76
N ASN A 120 -6.23 17.62 -13.73
CA ASN A 120 -6.51 19.04 -13.58
C ASN A 120 -5.44 19.87 -14.29
#